data_AF-A0A1G9BQC9-F1
#
_entry.id   AF-A0A1G9BQC9-F1
#
_cell.length_a   1.000
_cell.length_b   1.000
_cell.length_c   1.000
_cell.angle_alpha   90.00
_cell.angle_beta   90.00
_cell.angle_gamma   90.00
#
_symmetry.space_group_name_H-M   'P 1'
#
loop_
_entity.id
_entity.type
_entity.pdbx_description
1 polymer ?
#
loop_
_entity_poly.entity_id
_entity_poly.type
_entity_poly.pdbx_seq_one_letter_code
_entity_poly.pdbx_strand_id
1 'polypeptide(L)'
;MEILPLINLIVFFAVVGYAVYLFAHLVYSRVTYIKLGRAADLKEDATRTLNAFWVNVFGQKKLMKDSKSGVMHIVLFYGFLLVQFGAIDLIWKGLKPGSHLPFGAAYPYFLLFQEVVVVAILLAIFYAWYRRNVEKLKRLKRGWKANLVVWLISILMISTLLSEGLEIIWLHADAISFRST
;
A
#
# COMPACT_ATOMS: atom_id res chain seq x y z
N MET A 1 -13.73 14.83 32.37
CA MET A 1 -12.79 14.48 31.29
C MET A 1 -12.98 13.01 30.98
N GLU A 2 -13.40 12.67 29.77
CA GLU A 2 -13.56 11.29 29.32
C GLU A 2 -12.17 10.61 29.32
N ILE A 3 -11.95 9.62 30.18
CA ILE A 3 -10.63 8.96 30.37
C ILE A 3 -10.27 8.07 29.16
N LEU A 4 -11.26 7.44 28.55
CA LEU A 4 -11.11 6.54 27.41
C LEU A 4 -10.47 7.20 26.17
N PRO A 5 -10.93 8.37 25.66
CA PRO A 5 -10.31 9.02 24.51
C PRO A 5 -8.90 9.51 24.81
N LEU A 6 -8.59 9.91 26.06
CA LEU A 6 -7.24 10.29 26.45
C LEU A 6 -6.28 9.09 26.39
N ILE A 7 -6.71 7.93 26.91
CA ILE A 7 -5.92 6.69 26.84
C ILE A 7 -5.70 6.29 25.38
N ASN A 8 -6.75 6.32 24.54
CA ASN A 8 -6.63 6.00 23.12
C ASN A 8 -5.60 6.92 22.42
N LEU A 9 -5.67 8.23 22.66
CA LEU A 9 -4.74 9.20 22.08
C LEU A 9 -3.29 8.92 22.49
N ILE A 10 -3.04 8.63 23.77
CA ILE A 10 -1.70 8.31 24.27
C ILE A 10 -1.16 7.03 23.64
N VAL A 11 -1.98 5.97 23.59
CA VAL A 11 -1.62 4.69 22.98
C VAL A 11 -1.34 4.86 21.49
N PHE A 12 -2.17 5.62 20.78
CA PHE A 12 -1.97 5.93 19.37
C PHE A 12 -0.61 6.59 19.12
N PHE A 13 -0.30 7.67 19.84
CA PHE A 13 0.99 8.35 19.68
C PHE A 13 2.18 7.49 20.08
N ALA A 14 2.05 6.65 21.12
CA ALA A 14 3.09 5.72 21.53
C ALA A 14 3.39 4.69 20.43
N VAL A 15 2.36 4.07 19.85
CA VAL A 15 2.51 3.07 18.78
C VAL A 15 3.08 3.71 17.51
N VAL A 16 2.55 4.87 17.10
CA VAL A 16 3.04 5.60 15.92
C VAL A 16 4.49 6.04 16.14
N GLY A 17 4.81 6.62 17.29
CA GLY A 17 6.17 7.04 17.63
C GLY A 17 7.17 5.88 17.60
N TYR A 18 6.80 4.73 18.15
CA TYR A 18 7.62 3.53 18.10
C TYR A 18 7.82 3.00 16.68
N ALA A 19 6.76 2.99 15.85
CA ALA A 19 6.85 2.58 14.45
C ALA A 19 7.79 3.50 13.65
N VAL A 20 7.69 4.83 13.84
CA VAL A 20 8.60 5.80 13.20
C VAL A 20 10.03 5.60 13.68
N TYR A 21 10.26 5.37 14.97
CA TYR A 21 11.58 5.09 15.51
C TYR A 21 12.22 3.85 14.87
N LEU A 22 11.49 2.73 14.80
CA LEU A 22 11.98 1.49 14.17
C LEU A 22 12.29 1.69 12.69
N PHE A 23 11.44 2.42 11.97
CA PHE A 23 11.66 2.76 10.57
C PHE A 23 12.92 3.62 10.39
N ALA A 24 13.06 4.68 11.18
CA ALA A 24 14.22 5.56 11.13
C ALA A 24 15.52 4.81 11.47
N HIS A 25 15.49 3.93 12.48
CA HIS A 25 16.61 3.07 12.85
C HIS A 25 17.00 2.12 11.71
N LEU A 26 16.00 1.49 11.07
CA LEU A 26 16.23 0.61 9.92
C LEU A 26 16.88 1.38 8.75
N VAL A 27 16.32 2.54 8.38
CA VAL A 27 16.86 3.38 7.30
C VAL A 27 18.28 3.83 7.62
N TYR A 28 18.51 4.32 8.84
CA TYR A 28 19.84 4.73 9.29
C TYR A 28 20.85 3.59 9.18
N SER A 29 20.51 2.39 9.65
CA SER A 29 21.42 1.24 9.55
C SER A 29 21.78 0.95 8.08
N ARG A 30 20.80 0.94 7.17
CA ARG A 30 21.01 0.68 5.74
C ARG A 30 21.88 1.75 5.08
N VAL A 31 21.62 3.02 5.36
CA VAL A 31 22.41 4.15 4.83
C VAL A 31 23.85 4.06 5.33
N THR A 32 24.06 3.74 6.61
CA THR A 32 25.40 3.57 7.18
C THR A 32 26.16 2.44 6.49
N TYR A 33 25.52 1.28 6.25
CA TYR A 33 26.15 0.20 5.49
C TYR A 33 26.46 0.56 4.03
N ILE A 34 25.60 1.34 3.37
CA ILE A 34 25.87 1.82 1.99
C ILE A 34 27.07 2.77 1.97
N LYS A 35 27.17 3.67 2.95
CA LYS A 35 28.27 4.63 3.08
C LYS A 35 29.63 3.98 3.39
N LEU A 36 29.64 2.77 3.95
CA LEU A 36 30.86 1.97 4.11
C LEU A 36 31.37 1.38 2.80
N GLY A 37 30.59 1.45 1.71
CA GLY A 37 30.98 1.02 0.38
C GLY A 37 31.97 1.98 -0.30
N ARG A 38 32.40 1.61 -1.52
CA ARG A 38 33.30 2.43 -2.35
C ARG A 38 32.59 3.67 -2.89
N ALA A 39 33.26 4.82 -2.87
CA ALA A 39 32.77 6.03 -3.52
C ALA A 39 32.58 5.80 -5.03
N ALA A 40 31.37 6.04 -5.55
CA ALA A 40 31.05 5.93 -6.96
C ALA A 40 31.33 7.25 -7.70
N ASP A 41 31.66 7.18 -8.99
CA ASP A 41 31.97 8.34 -9.82
C ASP A 41 30.68 8.98 -10.34
N LEU A 42 30.13 9.92 -9.55
CA LEU A 42 28.72 10.33 -9.62
C LEU A 42 28.29 11.01 -10.93
N LYS A 43 29.20 11.54 -11.75
CA LYS A 43 28.84 12.36 -12.93
C LYS A 43 28.50 11.55 -14.17
N GLU A 44 29.29 10.53 -14.54
CA GLU A 44 28.97 9.66 -15.68
C GLU A 44 27.95 8.57 -15.29
N ASP A 45 28.02 8.09 -14.06
CA ASP A 45 27.11 7.05 -13.58
C ASP A 45 25.69 7.58 -13.31
N ALA A 46 25.49 8.86 -13.02
CA ALA A 46 24.15 9.39 -12.71
C ALA A 46 23.16 9.18 -13.86
N THR A 47 23.49 9.60 -15.09
CA THR A 47 22.57 9.45 -16.24
C THR A 47 22.32 7.98 -16.57
N ARG A 48 23.36 7.14 -16.50
CA ARG A 48 23.25 5.69 -16.70
C ARG A 48 22.40 5.02 -15.63
N THR A 49 22.55 5.46 -14.37
CA THR A 49 21.81 4.95 -13.22
C THR A 49 20.35 5.39 -13.26
N LEU A 50 20.07 6.64 -13.64
CA LEU A 50 18.71 7.14 -13.84
C LEU A 50 18.01 6.38 -14.96
N ASN A 51 18.65 6.19 -16.11
CA ASN A 51 18.06 5.42 -17.21
C ASN A 51 17.83 3.95 -16.79
N ALA A 52 18.82 3.32 -16.14
CA ALA A 52 18.65 1.98 -15.59
C ALA A 52 17.53 1.90 -14.55
N PHE A 53 17.35 2.94 -13.73
CA PHE A 53 16.27 3.06 -12.76
C PHE A 53 14.91 3.16 -13.45
N TRP A 54 14.74 4.08 -14.40
CA TRP A 54 13.48 4.21 -15.16
C TRP A 54 13.12 2.92 -15.89
N VAL A 55 14.07 2.28 -16.58
CA VAL A 55 13.83 1.06 -17.35
C VAL A 55 13.52 -0.15 -16.46
N ASN A 56 14.21 -0.31 -15.33
CA ASN A 56 14.06 -1.50 -14.49
C ASN A 56 13.00 -1.34 -13.39
N VAL A 57 12.83 -0.14 -12.82
CA VAL A 57 11.89 0.12 -11.73
C VAL A 57 10.51 0.46 -12.29
N PHE A 58 10.40 1.52 -13.10
CA PHE A 58 9.11 1.91 -13.69
C PHE A 58 8.72 1.00 -14.87
N GLY A 59 9.68 0.69 -15.75
CA GLY A 59 9.44 -0.17 -16.91
C GLY A 59 9.34 -1.66 -16.59
N GLN A 60 9.77 -2.10 -15.40
CA GLN A 60 9.77 -3.50 -14.97
C GLN A 60 10.33 -4.50 -16.02
N LYS A 61 11.26 -4.05 -16.87
CA LYS A 61 11.74 -4.80 -18.06
C LYS A 61 12.22 -6.22 -17.76
N LYS A 62 12.81 -6.43 -16.58
CA LYS A 62 13.30 -7.75 -16.14
C LYS A 62 12.17 -8.71 -15.73
N LEU A 63 11.08 -8.20 -15.16
CA LEU A 63 9.92 -8.99 -14.75
C LEU A 63 9.03 -9.37 -15.94
N MET A 64 8.96 -8.50 -16.95
CA MET A 64 8.23 -8.77 -18.19
C MET A 64 8.82 -9.92 -19.04
N LYS A 65 10.02 -10.41 -18.71
CA LYS A 65 10.57 -11.65 -19.31
C LYS A 65 9.68 -12.86 -19.06
N ASP A 66 8.90 -12.83 -17.99
CA ASP A 66 7.86 -13.81 -17.70
C ASP A 66 6.52 -13.07 -17.69
N SER A 67 5.85 -13.05 -18.84
CA SER A 67 4.65 -12.24 -19.08
C SER A 67 3.57 -12.44 -18.00
N LYS A 68 3.34 -13.70 -17.57
CA LYS A 68 2.40 -14.03 -16.48
C LYS A 68 2.81 -13.40 -15.15
N SER A 69 4.10 -13.35 -14.84
CA SER A 69 4.62 -12.68 -13.64
C SER A 69 4.58 -11.17 -13.74
N GLY A 70 4.93 -10.66 -14.92
CA GLY A 70 5.10 -9.23 -15.19
C GLY A 70 3.78 -8.50 -15.05
N VAL A 71 2.72 -8.99 -15.71
CA VAL A 71 1.38 -8.36 -15.66
C VAL A 71 0.88 -8.22 -14.22
N MET A 72 0.97 -9.30 -13.44
CA MET A 72 0.58 -9.29 -12.04
C MET A 72 1.39 -8.27 -11.21
N HIS A 73 2.70 -8.17 -11.46
CA HIS A 73 3.55 -7.21 -10.74
C HIS A 73 3.31 -5.75 -11.14
N ILE A 74 2.94 -5.50 -12.39
CA ILE A 74 2.55 -4.17 -12.86
C ILE A 74 1.28 -3.74 -12.12
N VAL A 75 0.25 -4.60 -12.09
CA VAL A 75 -0.99 -4.34 -11.37
C VAL A 75 -0.71 -4.07 -9.89
N LEU A 76 0.13 -4.90 -9.26
CA LEU A 76 0.50 -4.70 -7.85
C LEU A 76 1.25 -3.38 -7.65
N PHE A 77 2.30 -3.12 -8.42
CA PHE A 77 3.14 -1.94 -8.23
C PHE A 77 2.37 -0.63 -8.43
N TYR A 78 1.69 -0.49 -9.57
CA TYR A 78 0.93 0.73 -9.85
C TYR A 78 -0.33 0.82 -9.00
N GLY A 79 -0.98 -0.31 -8.70
CA GLY A 79 -2.10 -0.34 -7.77
C GLY A 79 -1.70 0.15 -6.38
N PHE A 80 -0.56 -0.30 -5.84
CA PHE A 80 -0.07 0.17 -4.55
C PHE A 80 0.31 1.63 -4.53
N LEU A 81 0.89 2.16 -5.62
CA LEU A 81 1.14 3.60 -5.75
C LEU A 81 -0.17 4.40 -5.66
N LEU A 82 -1.24 3.89 -6.28
CA LEU A 82 -2.56 4.53 -6.25
C LEU A 82 -3.23 4.44 -4.88
N VAL A 83 -3.22 3.27 -4.25
CA VAL A 83 -3.76 3.06 -2.89
C VAL A 83 -3.05 3.94 -1.85
N GLN A 84 -1.79 4.31 -2.08
CA GLN A 84 -1.08 5.21 -1.17
C GLN A 84 -1.72 6.61 -1.10
N PHE A 85 -2.31 7.11 -2.19
CA PHE A 85 -3.10 8.35 -2.16
C PHE A 85 -4.37 8.20 -1.33
N GLY A 86 -5.04 7.04 -1.44
CA GLY A 86 -6.18 6.70 -0.60
C GLY A 86 -5.85 6.63 0.89
N ALA A 87 -4.69 6.08 1.23
CA ALA A 87 -4.21 6.08 2.62
C ALA A 87 -3.91 7.49 3.14
N ILE A 88 -3.40 8.39 2.30
CA ILE A 88 -3.20 9.80 2.66
C ILE A 88 -4.57 10.47 2.89
N ASP A 89 -5.56 10.19 2.04
CA ASP A 89 -6.93 10.68 2.21
C ASP A 89 -7.54 10.21 3.54
N LEU A 90 -7.38 8.93 3.88
CA LEU A 90 -7.86 8.37 5.14
C LEU A 90 -7.21 9.04 6.36
N ILE A 91 -5.88 9.26 6.33
CA ILE A 91 -5.17 9.98 7.39
C ILE A 91 -5.68 11.42 7.49
N TRP A 92 -5.91 12.09 6.35
CA TRP A 92 -6.40 13.45 6.30
C TRP A 92 -7.81 13.59 6.91
N LYS A 93 -8.73 12.69 6.53
CA LYS A 93 -10.08 12.60 7.13
C LYS A 93 -10.03 12.38 8.64
N GLY A 94 -9.08 11.56 9.10
CA GLY A 94 -8.85 11.32 10.54
C GLY A 94 -8.37 12.57 11.30
N LEU A 95 -7.58 13.44 10.65
CA LEU A 95 -7.09 14.70 11.23
C LEU A 95 -8.13 15.82 11.16
N LYS A 96 -8.90 15.89 10.07
CA LYS A 96 -9.94 16.89 9.85
C LYS A 96 -11.24 16.21 9.39
N PRO A 97 -12.10 15.80 10.34
CA PRO A 97 -13.39 15.18 10.01
C PRO A 97 -14.21 16.05 9.06
N GLY A 98 -14.75 15.45 8.00
CA GLY A 98 -15.52 16.17 6.96
C GLY A 98 -14.69 16.86 5.87
N SER A 99 -13.36 16.69 5.87
CA SER A 99 -12.49 17.14 4.77
C SER A 99 -11.92 15.95 4.02
N HIS A 100 -11.92 16.03 2.70
CA HIS A 100 -11.25 15.09 1.80
C HIS A 100 -10.07 15.77 1.07
N LEU A 101 -9.23 14.99 0.38
CA LEU A 101 -8.23 15.52 -0.55
C LEU A 101 -8.89 16.50 -1.54
N PRO A 102 -8.23 17.62 -1.94
CA PRO A 102 -8.83 18.69 -2.74
C PRO A 102 -9.02 18.31 -4.22
N PHE A 103 -9.71 17.19 -4.49
CA PHE A 103 -10.10 16.73 -5.82
C PHE A 103 -11.43 17.35 -6.29
N GLY A 104 -12.13 18.12 -5.44
CA GLY A 104 -13.38 18.79 -5.78
C GLY A 104 -14.41 17.82 -6.36
N ALA A 105 -14.95 18.14 -7.55
CA ALA A 105 -15.93 17.32 -8.25
C ALA A 105 -15.39 15.95 -8.73
N ALA A 106 -14.07 15.76 -8.77
CA ALA A 106 -13.46 14.49 -9.18
C ALA A 106 -13.38 13.45 -8.05
N TYR A 107 -13.68 13.84 -6.80
CA TYR A 107 -13.53 12.99 -5.63
C TYR A 107 -14.35 11.68 -5.66
N PRO A 108 -15.63 11.66 -6.10
CA PRO A 108 -16.38 10.40 -6.23
C PRO A 108 -15.75 9.44 -7.24
N TYR A 109 -15.17 9.96 -8.32
CA TYR A 109 -14.46 9.15 -9.31
C TYR A 109 -13.14 8.60 -8.75
N PHE A 110 -12.46 9.37 -7.90
CA PHE A 110 -11.28 8.90 -7.19
C PHE A 110 -11.60 7.73 -6.26
N LEU A 111 -12.68 7.82 -5.48
CA LEU A 111 -13.13 6.72 -4.61
C LEU A 111 -13.47 5.46 -5.40
N LEU A 112 -14.31 5.58 -6.44
CA LEU A 112 -14.66 4.43 -7.29
C LEU A 112 -13.42 3.83 -7.98
N PHE A 113 -12.50 4.68 -8.43
CA PHE A 113 -11.25 4.21 -9.01
C PHE A 113 -10.38 3.46 -7.99
N GLN A 114 -10.31 3.96 -6.75
CA GLN A 114 -9.60 3.29 -5.66
C GLN A 114 -10.20 1.91 -5.35
N GLU A 115 -11.53 1.78 -5.28
CA GLU A 115 -12.20 0.50 -5.10
C GLU A 115 -11.84 -0.50 -6.20
N VAL A 116 -11.90 -0.06 -7.47
CA VAL A 116 -11.52 -0.88 -8.63
C VAL A 116 -10.06 -1.32 -8.54
N VAL A 117 -9.16 -0.41 -8.15
CA VAL A 117 -7.74 -0.71 -7.96
C VAL A 117 -7.53 -1.72 -6.84
N VAL A 118 -8.21 -1.57 -5.70
CA VAL A 118 -8.10 -2.50 -4.57
C VAL A 118 -8.58 -3.91 -4.96
N VAL A 119 -9.69 -4.00 -5.70
CA VAL A 119 -10.16 -5.28 -6.25
C VAL A 119 -9.14 -5.89 -7.22
N ALA A 120 -8.54 -5.08 -8.11
CA ALA A 120 -7.50 -5.54 -9.02
C ALA A 120 -6.27 -6.07 -8.27
N ILE A 121 -5.86 -5.42 -7.18
CA ILE A 121 -4.77 -5.88 -6.30
C ILE A 121 -5.13 -7.22 -5.65
N LEU A 122 -6.34 -7.37 -5.12
CA LEU A 122 -6.80 -8.62 -4.52
C LEU A 122 -6.75 -9.78 -5.52
N LEU A 123 -7.22 -9.56 -6.75
CA LEU A 123 -7.13 -10.55 -7.83
C LEU A 123 -5.67 -10.88 -8.19
N ALA A 124 -4.82 -9.86 -8.30
CA ALA A 124 -3.39 -10.05 -8.59
C ALA A 124 -2.67 -10.82 -7.48
N ILE A 125 -3.01 -10.61 -6.21
CA ILE A 125 -2.42 -11.33 -5.07
C ILE A 125 -2.94 -12.74 -4.96
N PHE A 126 -4.22 -12.96 -5.22
CA PHE A 126 -4.78 -14.29 -5.32
C PHE A 126 -4.07 -15.08 -6.43
N TYR A 127 -3.87 -14.47 -7.60
CA TYR A 127 -3.08 -15.07 -8.67
C TYR A 127 -1.61 -15.31 -8.25
N ALA A 128 -0.98 -14.36 -7.54
CA ALA A 128 0.37 -14.51 -7.01
C ALA A 128 0.49 -15.73 -6.09
N TRP A 129 -0.50 -15.90 -5.21
CA TRP A 129 -0.60 -17.02 -4.29
C TRP A 129 -0.85 -18.33 -5.02
N TYR A 130 -1.80 -18.36 -5.96
CA TYR A 130 -2.10 -19.52 -6.80
C TYR A 130 -0.84 -19.98 -7.54
N ARG A 131 -0.19 -19.05 -8.24
CA ARG A 131 1.04 -19.32 -8.99
C ARG A 131 2.19 -19.82 -8.11
N ARG A 132 2.31 -19.30 -6.88
CA ARG A 132 3.36 -19.68 -5.95
C ARG A 132 3.12 -21.07 -5.34
N ASN A 133 1.89 -21.39 -4.97
CA ASN A 133 1.58 -22.62 -4.24
C ASN A 133 1.18 -23.76 -5.18
N VAL A 134 0.42 -23.47 -6.24
CA VAL A 134 -0.19 -24.45 -7.15
C VAL A 134 0.67 -24.74 -8.39
N GLU A 135 1.20 -23.73 -9.11
CA GLU A 135 1.98 -23.95 -10.36
C GLU A 135 3.37 -24.61 -10.15
N LYS A 136 3.76 -24.89 -8.90
CA LYS A 136 4.99 -25.64 -8.51
C LYS A 136 6.28 -25.25 -9.26
N LEU A 137 6.52 -23.97 -9.49
CA LEU A 137 7.74 -23.49 -10.15
C LEU A 137 9.00 -23.83 -9.31
N LYS A 138 9.93 -24.61 -9.87
CA LYS A 138 11.18 -25.09 -9.21
C LYS A 138 12.06 -23.97 -8.62
N ARG A 139 11.93 -22.73 -9.09
CA ARG A 139 12.71 -21.56 -8.63
C ARG A 139 12.18 -20.86 -7.37
N LEU A 140 10.93 -21.11 -6.97
CA LEU A 140 10.31 -20.42 -5.83
C LEU A 140 10.47 -21.26 -4.57
N LYS A 141 11.29 -20.80 -3.63
CA LYS A 141 11.33 -21.37 -2.27
C LYS A 141 9.96 -21.17 -1.62
N ARG A 142 9.27 -22.28 -1.39
CA ARG A 142 8.02 -22.31 -0.64
C ARG A 142 8.36 -22.15 0.83
N GLY A 143 7.82 -21.13 1.46
CA GLY A 143 8.06 -20.88 2.87
C GLY A 143 6.95 -20.04 3.47
N TRP A 144 6.65 -20.31 4.74
CA TRP A 144 5.66 -19.56 5.54
C TRP A 144 5.85 -18.04 5.44
N LYS A 145 7.11 -17.59 5.54
CA LYS A 145 7.49 -16.16 5.46
C LYS A 145 7.06 -15.49 4.15
N ALA A 146 7.06 -16.24 3.03
CA ALA A 146 6.68 -15.69 1.74
C ALA A 146 5.15 -15.59 1.58
N ASN A 147 4.40 -16.52 2.19
CA ASN A 147 2.94 -16.45 2.22
C ASN A 147 2.43 -15.42 3.23
N LEU A 148 3.20 -15.13 4.30
CA LEU A 148 2.86 -14.08 5.27
C LEU A 148 2.63 -12.72 4.60
N VAL A 149 3.48 -12.34 3.64
CA VAL A 149 3.32 -11.06 2.91
C VAL A 149 2.02 -11.03 2.10
N VAL A 150 1.63 -12.15 1.49
CA VAL A 150 0.36 -12.27 0.76
C VAL A 150 -0.80 -12.02 1.71
N TRP A 151 -0.80 -12.69 2.87
CA TRP A 151 -1.85 -12.52 3.89
C TRP A 151 -1.93 -11.09 4.42
N LEU A 152 -0.79 -10.48 4.75
CA LEU A 152 -0.74 -9.10 5.26
C LEU A 152 -1.33 -8.11 4.26
N ILE A 153 -1.01 -8.26 2.98
CA ILE A 153 -1.57 -7.37 1.96
C ILE A 153 -3.06 -7.64 1.76
N SER A 154 -3.49 -8.90 1.69
CA SER A 154 -4.91 -9.23 1.57
C SER A 154 -5.73 -8.63 2.71
N ILE A 155 -5.24 -8.74 3.95
CA ILE A 155 -5.87 -8.13 5.13
C ILE A 155 -5.92 -6.60 4.99
N LEU A 156 -4.82 -5.97 4.58
CA LEU A 156 -4.76 -4.52 4.38
C LEU A 156 -5.80 -4.06 3.35
N MET A 157 -5.89 -4.73 2.20
CA MET A 157 -6.84 -4.39 1.13
C MET A 157 -8.30 -4.57 1.56
N ILE A 158 -8.61 -5.67 2.26
CA ILE A 158 -9.95 -5.91 2.82
C ILE A 158 -10.30 -4.83 3.85
N SER A 159 -9.35 -4.47 4.72
CA SER A 159 -9.54 -3.41 5.70
C SER A 159 -9.83 -2.06 5.04
N THR A 160 -9.20 -1.75 3.91
CA THR A 160 -9.48 -0.52 3.15
C THR A 160 -10.91 -0.51 2.62
N LEU A 161 -11.36 -1.59 1.97
CA LEU A 161 -12.74 -1.69 1.46
C LEU A 161 -13.78 -1.63 2.59
N LEU A 162 -13.50 -2.28 3.72
CA LEU A 162 -14.37 -2.20 4.90
C LEU A 162 -14.42 -0.79 5.47
N SER A 163 -13.28 -0.09 5.52
CA SER A 163 -13.23 1.30 6.00
C SER A 163 -14.10 2.22 5.14
N GLU A 164 -14.02 2.09 3.82
CA GLU A 164 -14.84 2.88 2.88
C GLU A 164 -16.33 2.51 3.00
N GLY A 165 -16.67 1.22 3.09
CA GLY A 165 -18.05 0.78 3.28
C GLY A 165 -18.66 1.25 4.61
N LEU A 166 -17.89 1.24 5.69
CA LEU A 166 -18.33 1.76 7.00
C LEU A 166 -18.46 3.28 6.99
N GLU A 167 -17.61 4.00 6.26
CA GLU A 167 -17.71 5.45 6.10
C GLU A 167 -19.03 5.84 5.41
N ILE A 168 -19.46 5.08 4.39
CA ILE A 168 -20.75 5.27 3.73
C ILE A 168 -21.90 5.11 4.74
N ILE A 169 -21.87 4.06 5.56
CA ILE A 169 -22.89 3.81 6.58
C ILE A 169 -22.90 4.93 7.63
N TRP A 170 -21.73 5.42 8.02
CA TRP A 170 -21.61 6.49 9.02
C TRP A 170 -22.16 7.83 8.51
N LEU A 171 -21.87 8.19 7.26
CA LEU A 171 -22.27 9.46 6.67
C LEU A 171 -23.70 9.46 6.10
N HIS A 172 -24.22 8.30 5.70
CA HIS A 172 -25.55 8.13 5.11
C HIS A 172 -26.44 7.19 5.93
N ALA A 173 -26.28 7.18 7.26
CA ALA A 173 -27.06 6.34 8.17
C ALA A 173 -28.58 6.52 8.01
N ASP A 174 -29.00 7.72 7.61
CA ASP A 174 -30.38 8.13 7.33
C ASP A 174 -30.96 7.55 6.03
N ALA A 175 -30.12 7.25 5.03
CA ALA A 175 -30.54 6.66 3.75
C ALA A 175 -30.65 5.13 3.78
N ILE A 176 -29.99 4.46 4.75
CA ILE A 176 -29.86 3.00 4.82
C ILE A 176 -30.75 2.41 5.93
N SER A 177 -31.28 3.23 6.85
CA SER A 177 -32.24 2.77 7.85
C SER A 177 -33.57 2.35 7.20
N PHE A 178 -33.92 1.07 7.32
CA PHE A 178 -35.26 0.59 7.01
C PHE A 178 -36.22 1.23 8.02
N ARG A 179 -36.92 2.30 7.61
CA ARG A 179 -38.05 2.82 8.38
C ARG A 179 -39.15 1.77 8.34
N SER A 180 -39.20 0.89 9.35
CA SER A 180 -40.45 0.26 9.73
C SER A 180 -41.31 1.35 10.38
N THR A 181 -42.20 1.93 9.57
CA THR A 181 -43.33 2.83 9.92
C THR A 181 -42.99 4.06 10.73
#